data_AF-A0AAV9WA73-F1
#
_entry.id   AF-A0AAV9WA73-F1
#
_cell.length_a   1.000
_cell.length_b   1.000
_cell.length_c   1.000
_cell.angle_alpha   90.00
_cell.angle_beta   90.00
_cell.angle_gamma   90.00
#
_symmetry.space_group_name_H-M   'P 1'
#
loop_
_entity.id
_entity.type
_entity.pdbx_description
1 polymer ?
#
loop_
_entity_poly.entity_id
_entity_poly.type
_entity_poly.pdbx_seq_one_letter_code
_entity_poly.pdbx_strand_id
1 'polypeptide(L)'
;MSEIVLPLAPADNIPTRDIIAYSAFLKPAVGPEPKLPEGTIVADSFESLWVPPEADPERQTFRIRAKQLVFIAGTTYTYQANTNLHILCDEAVFLPNPKDPNASSITINLPGKNADQQPPPTPAAGANGKEATYTLMGSRGAHSGGWSPVITGSVPATPGLDGTQGGTGVRGADAGNLIFEAANYETSKLPTDRPFLVVNSTGGKGGKGGAGSSGGEGGGGVTGWGKLTTSLCETLTERLRFKKQWHLYISSTASDAEIEDVIKRGFIGAVGGDAGRPGSGGYGGSGKGFEVRIPEEAFNDKKLKGRFTLQSNIGAEGDDGPEGSPGNGGPCGTSWLFLFFKGLNDGKTEGLEEILKKNIYFDWKDNTVDQWLKYLCHGTEPPLQNGTRAYPLKDYSRTHAREKAKQLPPTTSPAIRFTQI
;
A
#
# COMPACT_ATOMS: atom_id res chain seq x y z
N MET A 1 0.67 -52.80 38.10
CA MET A 1 0.41 -51.90 36.95
C MET A 1 -0.25 -50.67 37.53
N SER A 2 0.50 -49.59 37.72
CA SER A 2 -0.05 -48.31 38.14
C SER A 2 -0.75 -47.67 36.95
N GLU A 3 -2.02 -47.26 37.13
CA GLU A 3 -2.73 -46.45 36.16
C GLU A 3 -1.94 -45.16 35.92
N ILE A 4 -1.59 -44.90 34.67
CA ILE A 4 -0.90 -43.70 34.23
C ILE A 4 -1.97 -42.63 34.08
N VAL A 5 -2.07 -41.73 35.05
CA VAL A 5 -2.96 -40.58 34.99
C VAL A 5 -2.16 -39.40 34.44
N LEU A 6 -2.31 -39.13 33.14
CA LEU A 6 -1.84 -37.87 32.56
C LEU A 6 -2.61 -36.71 33.23
N PRO A 7 -1.99 -35.55 33.49
CA PRO A 7 -2.70 -34.39 33.99
C PRO A 7 -3.90 -34.08 33.08
N LEU A 8 -5.08 -33.99 33.69
CA LEU A 8 -6.32 -33.63 33.00
C LEU A 8 -6.12 -32.27 32.34
N ALA A 9 -6.33 -32.22 31.03
CA ALA A 9 -6.39 -30.95 30.33
C ALA A 9 -7.53 -30.11 30.95
N PRO A 10 -7.39 -28.78 31.01
CA PRO A 10 -8.54 -27.92 31.28
C PRO A 10 -9.68 -28.31 30.33
N ALA A 11 -10.93 -28.16 30.75
CA ALA A 11 -12.09 -28.30 29.87
C ALA A 11 -12.17 -27.10 28.90
N ASP A 12 -11.13 -26.93 28.10
CA ASP A 12 -11.05 -25.98 27.00
C ASP A 12 -11.14 -26.75 25.67
N ASN A 13 -11.88 -26.22 24.70
CA ASN A 13 -12.05 -26.85 23.38
C ASN A 13 -10.77 -26.75 22.51
N ILE A 14 -9.59 -26.79 23.13
CA ILE A 14 -8.30 -26.67 22.45
C ILE A 14 -7.91 -28.04 21.89
N PRO A 15 -7.64 -28.16 20.58
CA PRO A 15 -7.12 -29.39 19.99
C PRO A 15 -5.89 -29.89 20.76
N THR A 16 -6.01 -31.08 21.35
CA THR A 16 -4.99 -31.68 22.21
C THR A 16 -4.58 -33.04 21.66
N ARG A 17 -3.26 -33.26 21.54
CA ARG A 17 -2.68 -34.53 21.14
C ARG A 17 -2.06 -35.22 22.35
N ASP A 18 -2.59 -36.41 22.65
CA ASP A 18 -2.06 -37.28 23.69
C ASP A 18 -1.09 -38.31 23.09
N ILE A 19 0.15 -38.28 23.58
CA ILE A 19 1.19 -39.25 23.25
C ILE A 19 1.33 -40.18 24.45
N ILE A 20 0.69 -41.35 24.35
CA ILE A 20 0.59 -42.35 25.43
C ILE A 20 1.87 -43.20 25.56
N ALA A 21 2.86 -43.01 24.67
CA ALA A 21 4.13 -43.70 24.72
C ALA A 21 4.95 -43.32 25.98
N TYR A 22 5.70 -44.29 26.52
CA TYR A 22 6.60 -44.05 27.66
C TYR A 22 7.70 -43.03 27.35
N SER A 23 8.18 -43.01 26.10
CA SER A 23 9.17 -42.05 25.60
C SER A 23 8.89 -41.75 24.13
N ALA A 24 8.77 -40.47 23.79
CA ALA A 24 8.45 -40.03 22.43
C ALA A 24 9.45 -38.99 21.89
N PHE A 25 9.90 -39.22 20.66
CA PHE A 25 10.61 -38.23 19.86
C PHE A 25 9.62 -37.62 18.86
N LEU A 26 9.48 -36.29 18.89
CA LEU A 26 8.66 -35.60 17.90
C LEU A 26 9.39 -35.60 16.56
N LYS A 27 8.73 -36.05 15.49
CA LYS A 27 9.33 -36.01 14.15
C LYS A 27 9.32 -34.56 13.63
N PRO A 28 10.47 -34.02 13.17
CA PRO A 28 10.50 -32.72 12.49
C PRO A 28 9.82 -32.84 11.11
N ALA A 29 9.20 -31.75 10.65
CA ALA A 29 8.50 -31.72 9.35
C ALA A 29 9.43 -31.97 8.14
N VAL A 30 10.72 -31.64 8.26
CA VAL A 30 11.75 -31.83 7.23
C VAL A 30 13.08 -32.19 7.90
N GLY A 31 13.78 -33.21 7.39
CA GLY A 31 15.14 -33.58 7.83
C GLY A 31 15.35 -35.09 8.02
N PRO A 32 16.61 -35.56 8.11
CA PRO A 32 16.91 -36.96 8.38
C PRO A 32 16.51 -37.34 9.82
N GLU A 33 15.90 -38.52 9.98
CA GLU A 33 15.58 -39.05 11.31
C GLU A 33 16.88 -39.35 12.09
N PRO A 34 17.05 -38.80 13.31
CA PRO A 34 18.20 -39.11 14.13
C PRO A 34 18.13 -40.56 14.63
N LYS A 35 19.28 -41.14 14.99
CA LYS A 35 19.29 -42.43 15.67
C LYS A 35 18.71 -42.24 17.08
N LEU A 36 17.58 -42.88 17.36
CA LEU A 36 16.86 -42.72 18.61
C LEU A 36 17.38 -43.68 19.69
N PRO A 37 17.24 -43.32 20.98
CA PRO A 37 17.44 -44.26 22.07
C PRO A 37 16.51 -45.48 21.96
N GLU A 38 16.97 -46.63 22.45
CA GLU A 38 16.17 -47.85 22.49
C GLU A 38 14.86 -47.62 23.29
N GLY A 39 13.73 -48.08 22.75
CA GLY A 39 12.40 -47.86 23.34
C GLY A 39 11.76 -46.49 23.07
N THR A 40 12.43 -45.58 22.36
CA THR A 40 11.82 -44.29 21.94
C THR A 40 10.95 -44.51 20.71
N ILE A 41 9.69 -44.09 20.77
CA ILE A 41 8.77 -44.14 19.63
C ILE A 41 8.82 -42.80 18.89
N VAL A 42 8.91 -42.84 17.56
CA VAL A 42 8.71 -41.65 16.71
C VAL A 42 7.23 -41.31 16.73
N ALA A 43 6.90 -40.12 17.21
CA ALA A 43 5.58 -39.54 17.09
C ALA A 43 5.65 -38.39 16.08
N ASP A 44 4.87 -38.46 15.01
CA ASP A 44 4.70 -37.29 14.16
C ASP A 44 4.11 -36.14 14.98
N SER A 45 4.63 -34.94 14.77
CA SER A 45 4.08 -33.70 15.36
C SER A 45 2.67 -33.39 14.85
N PHE A 46 2.19 -34.11 13.82
CA PHE A 46 0.87 -34.10 13.17
C PHE A 46 0.10 -32.77 13.27
N GLU A 47 0.65 -31.72 12.65
CA GLU A 47 -0.17 -30.61 12.18
C GLU A 47 -1.14 -31.02 11.05
N SER A 48 -1.14 -32.25 10.55
CA SER A 48 -2.07 -32.64 9.48
C SER A 48 -3.50 -32.94 9.97
N LEU A 49 -3.71 -33.10 11.28
CA LEU A 49 -5.05 -33.17 11.91
C LEU A 49 -5.54 -31.79 12.37
N TRP A 50 -4.80 -30.74 12.02
CA TRP A 50 -5.09 -29.35 12.27
C TRP A 50 -6.30 -28.92 11.43
N VAL A 51 -7.38 -28.56 12.11
CA VAL A 51 -8.53 -27.89 11.50
C VAL A 51 -8.75 -26.62 12.31
N PRO A 52 -8.60 -25.42 11.71
CA PRO A 52 -8.97 -24.17 12.36
C PRO A 52 -10.42 -24.27 12.84
N PRO A 53 -10.74 -23.97 14.11
CA PRO A 53 -12.13 -23.72 14.46
C PRO A 53 -12.62 -22.52 13.62
N GLU A 54 -13.79 -22.65 12.98
CA GLU A 54 -14.36 -21.63 12.06
C GLU A 54 -14.44 -20.22 12.68
N ALA A 55 -14.48 -20.14 14.02
CA ALA A 55 -14.66 -18.90 14.77
C ALA A 55 -13.38 -18.05 14.97
N ASP A 56 -12.18 -18.61 14.84
CA ASP A 56 -10.92 -17.85 14.92
C ASP A 56 -9.83 -18.52 14.07
N PRO A 57 -9.87 -18.34 12.72
CA PRO A 57 -8.88 -18.93 11.82
C PRO A 57 -7.48 -18.29 11.97
N GLU A 58 -7.36 -17.17 12.70
CA GLU A 58 -6.14 -16.38 12.78
C GLU A 58 -5.21 -16.76 13.94
N ARG A 59 -5.73 -17.45 14.98
CA ARG A 59 -4.93 -17.91 16.13
C ARG A 59 -5.34 -19.31 16.55
N GLN A 60 -4.42 -20.24 16.42
CA GLN A 60 -4.68 -21.62 16.74
C GLN A 60 -3.76 -22.09 17.84
N THR A 61 -4.36 -22.50 18.94
CA THR A 61 -3.64 -23.12 20.04
C THR A 61 -3.62 -24.63 19.83
N PHE A 62 -2.43 -25.23 19.87
CA PHE A 62 -2.24 -26.66 19.78
C PHE A 62 -1.54 -27.15 21.04
N ARG A 63 -2.04 -28.24 21.63
CA ARG A 63 -1.46 -28.82 22.85
C ARG A 63 -0.87 -30.21 22.58
N ILE A 64 0.38 -30.41 22.96
CA ILE A 64 1.04 -31.73 23.01
C ILE A 64 1.11 -32.17 24.46
N ARG A 65 0.57 -33.34 24.76
CA ARG A 65 0.73 -34.01 26.06
C ARG A 65 1.49 -35.31 25.90
N ALA A 66 2.50 -35.52 26.73
CA ALA A 66 3.31 -36.74 26.68
C ALA A 66 3.87 -37.06 28.06
N LYS A 67 4.12 -38.35 28.35
CA LYS A 67 4.81 -38.72 29.58
C LYS A 67 6.26 -38.24 29.56
N GLN A 68 7.00 -38.61 28.51
CA GLN A 68 8.38 -38.16 28.30
C GLN A 68 8.56 -37.70 26.86
N LEU A 69 9.14 -36.51 26.67
CA LEU A 69 9.55 -35.99 25.37
C LEU A 69 11.07 -35.94 25.27
N VAL A 70 11.60 -36.51 24.18
CA VAL A 70 13.02 -36.53 23.88
C VAL A 70 13.33 -35.50 22.81
N PHE A 71 14.28 -34.63 23.12
CA PHE A 71 14.73 -33.51 22.30
C PHE A 71 16.21 -33.71 21.97
N ILE A 72 16.55 -33.84 20.67
CA ILE A 72 17.92 -34.12 20.20
C ILE A 72 18.51 -32.89 19.50
N ALA A 73 19.75 -32.51 19.85
CA ALA A 73 20.45 -31.38 19.24
C ALA A 73 20.50 -31.46 17.70
N GLY A 74 20.48 -30.31 17.03
CA GLY A 74 20.43 -30.20 15.57
C GLY A 74 19.04 -30.39 14.96
N THR A 75 18.03 -30.72 15.78
CA THR A 75 16.66 -30.87 15.30
C THR A 75 15.97 -29.51 15.17
N THR A 76 15.28 -29.30 14.05
CA THR A 76 14.45 -28.11 13.81
C THR A 76 13.00 -28.52 13.62
N TYR A 77 12.12 -27.96 14.46
CA TYR A 77 10.68 -28.11 14.38
C TYR A 77 10.08 -26.84 13.78
N THR A 78 9.42 -26.94 12.64
CA THR A 78 8.73 -25.79 12.03
C THR A 78 7.24 -26.06 12.03
N TYR A 79 6.51 -25.16 12.68
CA TYR A 79 5.06 -25.19 12.76
C TYR A 79 4.45 -24.22 11.74
N GLN A 80 3.16 -24.38 11.48
CA GLN A 80 2.36 -23.46 10.69
C GLN A 80 2.37 -22.05 11.27
N ALA A 81 2.08 -21.10 10.40
CA ALA A 81 2.07 -19.71 10.77
C ALA A 81 0.99 -19.42 11.83
N ASN A 82 1.31 -18.56 12.79
CA ASN A 82 0.45 -18.14 13.91
C ASN A 82 0.07 -19.26 14.91
N THR A 83 0.80 -20.38 14.93
CA THR A 83 0.54 -21.48 15.87
C THR A 83 0.97 -21.11 17.29
N ASN A 84 0.04 -21.15 18.25
CA ASN A 84 0.34 -21.10 19.67
C ASN A 84 0.54 -22.54 20.18
N LEU A 85 1.78 -22.93 20.43
CA LEU A 85 2.11 -24.28 20.88
C LEU A 85 2.14 -24.33 22.41
N HIS A 86 1.47 -25.32 22.99
CA HIS A 86 1.59 -25.67 24.40
C HIS A 86 2.11 -27.10 24.52
N ILE A 87 3.33 -27.27 25.03
CA ILE A 87 3.92 -28.56 25.32
C ILE A 87 3.78 -28.82 26.82
N LEU A 88 3.15 -29.93 27.19
CA LEU A 88 2.99 -30.42 28.55
C LEU A 88 3.55 -31.84 28.64
N CYS A 89 4.53 -32.06 29.52
CA CYS A 89 5.04 -33.40 29.76
C CYS A 89 5.47 -33.65 31.20
N ASP A 90 5.52 -34.92 31.63
CA ASP A 90 6.09 -35.22 32.95
C ASP A 90 7.61 -35.02 32.92
N GLU A 91 8.27 -35.42 31.82
CA GLU A 91 9.71 -35.29 31.69
C GLU A 91 10.16 -34.81 30.29
N ALA A 92 10.98 -33.77 30.25
CA ALA A 92 11.65 -33.29 29.05
C ALA A 92 13.13 -33.69 29.07
N VAL A 93 13.54 -34.56 28.14
CA VAL A 93 14.90 -35.10 28.05
C VAL A 93 15.65 -34.46 26.90
N PHE A 94 16.79 -33.83 27.19
CA PHE A 94 17.61 -33.15 26.19
C PHE A 94 18.92 -33.91 25.94
N LEU A 95 19.14 -34.32 24.69
CA LEU A 95 20.26 -35.18 24.29
C LEU A 95 21.13 -34.52 23.21
N PRO A 96 22.47 -34.70 23.27
CA PRO A 96 23.34 -34.31 22.15
C PRO A 96 23.05 -35.15 20.91
N ASN A 97 23.42 -34.64 19.73
CA ASN A 97 23.27 -35.38 18.48
C ASN A 97 24.36 -36.46 18.38
N PRO A 98 24.01 -37.74 18.19
CA PRO A 98 24.99 -38.83 18.12
C PRO A 98 25.82 -38.86 16.83
N LYS A 99 25.37 -38.17 15.76
CA LYS A 99 26.03 -38.14 14.44
C LYS A 99 26.68 -36.80 14.12
N ASP A 100 26.26 -35.73 14.79
CA ASP A 100 26.83 -34.39 14.64
C ASP A 100 27.20 -33.80 16.01
N PRO A 101 28.41 -34.06 16.50
CA PRO A 101 28.87 -33.52 17.78
C PRO A 101 28.90 -31.99 17.85
N ASN A 102 28.86 -31.30 16.70
CA ASN A 102 28.86 -29.84 16.63
C ASN A 102 27.44 -29.25 16.74
N ALA A 103 26.40 -30.07 16.56
CA ALA A 103 25.03 -29.65 16.79
C ALA A 103 24.83 -29.31 18.27
N SER A 104 24.46 -28.06 18.53
CA SER A 104 24.45 -27.51 19.89
C SER A 104 23.06 -27.11 20.40
N SER A 105 22.09 -26.98 19.51
CA SER A 105 20.76 -26.49 19.85
C SER A 105 19.65 -27.17 19.06
N ILE A 106 18.44 -27.02 19.58
CA ILE A 106 17.17 -27.44 19.01
C ILE A 106 16.40 -26.18 18.71
N THR A 107 15.84 -26.10 17.51
CA THR A 107 15.08 -24.91 17.09
C THR A 107 13.61 -25.24 16.97
N ILE A 108 12.74 -24.43 17.56
CA ILE A 108 11.30 -24.44 17.33
C ILE A 108 10.94 -23.14 16.62
N ASN A 109 10.54 -23.24 15.35
CA ASN A 109 10.08 -22.12 14.52
C ASN A 109 8.55 -22.01 14.60
N LEU A 110 8.08 -20.84 15.03
CA LEU A 110 6.68 -20.44 15.13
C LEU A 110 6.46 -19.16 14.31
N PRO A 111 6.54 -19.23 12.97
CA PRO A 111 6.51 -18.04 12.12
C PRO A 111 5.16 -17.33 12.19
N GLY A 112 5.14 -16.03 11.91
CA GLY A 112 3.92 -15.30 11.61
C GLY A 112 3.50 -15.48 10.16
N LYS A 113 2.21 -15.31 9.87
CA LYS A 113 1.70 -15.47 8.51
C LYS A 113 2.01 -14.23 7.68
N ASN A 114 2.61 -14.43 6.51
CA ASN A 114 2.76 -13.33 5.57
C ASN A 114 1.40 -12.88 5.06
N ALA A 115 1.19 -11.57 4.99
CA ALA A 115 0.04 -11.01 4.31
C ALA A 115 0.10 -11.34 2.81
N ASP A 116 -1.05 -11.24 2.14
CA ASP A 116 -1.08 -11.33 0.69
C ASP A 116 -0.19 -10.23 0.08
N GLN A 117 0.65 -10.64 -0.85
CA GLN A 117 1.59 -9.77 -1.55
C GLN A 117 1.01 -9.30 -2.89
N GLN A 118 -0.17 -9.81 -3.29
CA GLN A 118 -0.93 -9.23 -4.39
C GLN A 118 -1.32 -7.79 -4.00
N PRO A 119 -0.94 -6.80 -4.82
CA PRO A 119 -1.31 -5.43 -4.54
C PRO A 119 -2.83 -5.29 -4.62
N PRO A 120 -3.44 -4.44 -3.76
CA PRO A 120 -4.81 -4.02 -3.92
C PRO A 120 -5.07 -3.49 -5.35
N PRO A 121 -6.29 -3.66 -5.88
CA PRO A 121 -6.62 -3.19 -7.21
C PRO A 121 -6.39 -1.68 -7.33
N THR A 122 -5.83 -1.27 -8.47
CA THR A 122 -5.66 0.15 -8.78
C THR A 122 -7.04 0.81 -8.80
N PRO A 123 -7.24 1.92 -8.08
CA PRO A 123 -8.47 2.69 -8.16
C PRO A 123 -8.75 3.19 -9.58
N ALA A 124 -10.00 3.58 -9.84
CA ALA A 124 -10.34 4.22 -11.11
C ALA A 124 -9.53 5.51 -11.31
N ALA A 125 -9.04 5.72 -12.53
CA ALA A 125 -8.40 6.96 -12.91
C ALA A 125 -9.37 8.15 -12.77
N GLY A 126 -8.80 9.34 -12.62
CA GLY A 126 -9.56 10.58 -12.66
C GLY A 126 -10.34 10.69 -13.98
N ALA A 127 -11.54 11.27 -13.91
CA ALA A 127 -12.32 11.56 -15.10
C ALA A 127 -11.63 12.63 -15.93
N ASN A 128 -11.57 12.40 -17.25
CA ASN A 128 -11.08 13.39 -18.18
C ASN A 128 -11.93 14.65 -18.13
N GLY A 129 -11.27 15.78 -18.34
CA GLY A 129 -11.91 17.05 -18.57
C GLY A 129 -12.75 17.04 -19.85
N LYS A 130 -13.56 18.07 -20.01
CA LYS A 130 -14.38 18.26 -21.22
C LYS A 130 -13.80 19.39 -22.04
N GLU A 131 -13.76 19.20 -23.34
CA GLU A 131 -13.40 20.25 -24.28
C GLU A 131 -14.29 21.48 -24.07
N ALA A 132 -13.71 22.67 -24.21
CA ALA A 132 -14.47 23.90 -24.22
C ALA A 132 -15.51 23.85 -25.36
N THR A 133 -16.74 24.28 -25.09
CA THR A 133 -17.80 24.35 -26.10
C THR A 133 -18.39 25.74 -26.22
N TYR A 134 -18.84 26.05 -27.43
CA TYR A 134 -19.41 27.34 -27.77
C TYR A 134 -20.87 27.17 -28.19
N THR A 135 -21.77 27.94 -27.59
CA THR A 135 -23.17 28.00 -28.01
C THR A 135 -23.56 29.43 -28.34
N LEU A 136 -24.00 29.67 -29.57
CA LEU A 136 -24.72 30.89 -29.93
C LEU A 136 -26.18 30.73 -29.51
N MET A 137 -26.59 31.45 -28.46
CA MET A 137 -28.02 31.57 -28.16
C MET A 137 -28.62 32.58 -29.13
N GLY A 138 -29.23 32.08 -30.20
CA GLY A 138 -30.04 32.90 -31.07
C GLY A 138 -31.34 33.28 -30.36
N SER A 139 -31.58 34.58 -30.20
CA SER A 139 -32.96 35.03 -30.00
C SER A 139 -33.72 34.75 -31.30
N ARG A 140 -34.77 33.90 -31.23
CA ARG A 140 -35.76 33.83 -32.31
C ARG A 140 -36.49 35.18 -32.33
N GLY A 141 -35.96 36.14 -33.07
CA GLY A 141 -36.54 37.47 -33.20
C GLY A 141 -35.72 38.29 -34.18
N ALA A 142 -36.26 38.48 -35.38
CA ALA A 142 -35.61 39.20 -36.46
C ALA A 142 -35.23 40.63 -36.05
N HIS A 143 -33.99 41.01 -36.36
CA HIS A 143 -33.49 42.38 -36.43
C HIS A 143 -33.45 43.17 -35.10
N SER A 144 -32.31 43.08 -34.38
CA SER A 144 -31.70 44.07 -33.46
C SER A 144 -31.23 43.52 -32.10
N GLY A 145 -31.50 42.27 -31.75
CA GLY A 145 -30.97 41.65 -30.53
C GLY A 145 -29.57 41.10 -30.73
N GLY A 146 -28.56 41.65 -30.03
CA GLY A 146 -27.18 41.18 -30.09
C GLY A 146 -27.07 39.68 -29.84
N TRP A 147 -26.30 39.00 -30.69
CA TRP A 147 -25.89 37.63 -30.43
C TRP A 147 -24.95 37.65 -29.23
N SER A 148 -25.38 37.10 -28.10
CA SER A 148 -24.48 36.89 -26.96
C SER A 148 -23.90 35.48 -27.04
N PRO A 149 -22.58 35.36 -27.28
CA PRO A 149 -21.90 34.09 -27.10
C PRO A 149 -22.13 33.55 -25.69
N VAL A 150 -22.42 32.27 -25.56
CA VAL A 150 -22.22 31.57 -24.28
C VAL A 150 -21.10 30.56 -24.46
N ILE A 151 -19.99 30.85 -23.80
CA ILE A 151 -18.83 29.97 -23.75
C ILE A 151 -18.97 29.09 -22.52
N THR A 152 -19.04 27.78 -22.74
CA THR A 152 -18.79 26.83 -21.68
C THR A 152 -17.30 26.51 -21.75
N GLY A 153 -16.53 27.05 -20.81
CA GLY A 153 -15.09 26.82 -20.75
C GLY A 153 -14.73 25.33 -20.68
N SER A 154 -13.48 25.01 -21.01
CA SER A 154 -12.94 23.68 -20.82
C SER A 154 -13.04 23.32 -19.35
N VAL A 155 -13.47 22.09 -19.11
CA VAL A 155 -13.65 21.58 -17.75
C VAL A 155 -12.33 20.90 -17.36
N PRO A 156 -11.74 21.24 -16.19
CA PRO A 156 -10.55 20.54 -15.71
C PRO A 156 -10.84 19.06 -15.48
N ALA A 157 -9.80 18.25 -15.62
CA ALA A 157 -9.89 16.86 -15.22
C ALA A 157 -9.99 16.72 -13.71
N THR A 158 -10.49 15.57 -13.25
CA THR A 158 -10.48 15.26 -11.82
C THR A 158 -9.16 14.61 -11.42
N PRO A 159 -8.73 14.75 -10.16
CA PRO A 159 -7.57 14.03 -9.66
C PRO A 159 -7.79 12.52 -9.68
N GLY A 160 -6.69 11.78 -9.75
CA GLY A 160 -6.66 10.35 -9.48
C GLY A 160 -6.93 10.09 -7.99
N LEU A 161 -7.53 8.94 -7.70
CA LEU A 161 -7.71 8.43 -6.36
C LEU A 161 -6.42 7.80 -5.81
N ASP A 162 -6.21 7.98 -4.50
CA ASP A 162 -5.11 7.37 -3.76
C ASP A 162 -5.23 5.85 -3.71
N GLY A 163 -4.08 5.18 -3.74
CA GLY A 163 -3.96 3.73 -3.62
C GLY A 163 -4.43 3.23 -2.26
N THR A 164 -5.01 2.03 -2.27
CA THR A 164 -5.45 1.36 -1.05
C THR A 164 -4.24 0.91 -0.23
N GLN A 165 -4.30 1.05 1.10
CA GLN A 165 -3.22 0.62 1.98
C GLN A 165 -3.09 -0.91 1.99
N GLY A 166 -1.86 -1.41 2.05
CA GLY A 166 -1.57 -2.84 2.11
C GLY A 166 -2.04 -3.49 3.41
N GLY A 167 -2.27 -4.81 3.37
CA GLY A 167 -2.79 -5.58 4.50
C GLY A 167 -1.84 -5.72 5.70
N THR A 168 -2.49 -5.92 6.86
CA THR A 168 -2.03 -6.24 8.24
C THR A 168 -0.66 -5.81 8.75
N GLY A 169 -0.71 -5.05 9.86
CA GLY A 169 -0.02 -5.31 11.15
C GLY A 169 -1.04 -5.62 12.27
N VAL A 170 -1.75 -6.76 12.18
CA VAL A 170 -2.77 -7.22 13.16
C VAL A 170 -2.55 -8.71 13.46
N ARG A 171 -3.23 -9.23 14.51
CA ARG A 171 -3.07 -10.53 15.20
C ARG A 171 -2.87 -11.79 14.33
N GLY A 172 -3.30 -11.79 13.07
CA GLY A 172 -3.10 -12.87 12.11
C GLY A 172 -1.79 -12.84 11.31
N ALA A 173 -0.89 -11.85 11.50
CA ALA A 173 0.48 -11.86 10.97
C ALA A 173 1.54 -12.03 12.08
N ASP A 174 1.11 -11.98 13.33
CA ASP A 174 1.94 -12.18 14.50
C ASP A 174 2.54 -13.59 14.51
N ALA A 175 3.79 -13.71 14.97
CA ALA A 175 4.39 -14.99 15.23
C ALA A 175 3.57 -15.82 16.25
N GLY A 176 3.76 -17.13 16.20
CA GLY A 176 3.19 -18.04 17.19
C GLY A 176 3.89 -17.93 18.55
N ASN A 177 3.20 -18.32 19.62
CA ASN A 177 3.73 -18.37 20.98
C ASN A 177 4.07 -19.81 21.42
N LEU A 178 5.01 -19.98 22.35
CA LEU A 178 5.29 -21.26 23.01
C LEU A 178 5.04 -21.16 24.51
N ILE A 179 4.30 -22.13 25.06
CA ILE A 179 4.28 -22.45 26.49
C ILE A 179 4.88 -23.84 26.63
N PHE A 180 5.92 -23.98 27.44
CA PHE A 180 6.56 -25.26 27.71
C PHE A 180 6.54 -25.58 29.20
N GLU A 181 5.81 -26.62 29.56
CA GLU A 181 5.59 -27.10 30.92
C GLU A 181 6.13 -28.52 31.05
N ALA A 182 7.06 -28.73 31.98
CA ALA A 182 7.51 -30.08 32.34
C ALA A 182 7.68 -30.24 33.85
N ALA A 183 7.27 -31.40 34.39
CA ALA A 183 7.49 -31.71 35.80
C ALA A 183 8.96 -32.05 36.12
N ASN A 184 9.74 -32.51 35.13
CA ASN A 184 11.18 -32.71 35.22
C ASN A 184 11.89 -32.29 33.93
N TYR A 185 13.09 -31.73 34.05
CA TYR A 185 13.96 -31.35 32.93
C TYR A 185 15.30 -32.08 33.04
N GLU A 186 15.52 -33.09 32.19
CA GLU A 186 16.74 -33.89 32.18
C GLU A 186 17.75 -33.31 31.17
N THR A 187 18.73 -32.57 31.69
CA THR A 187 19.77 -31.89 30.90
C THR A 187 21.19 -32.38 31.17
N SER A 188 21.39 -33.43 31.98
CA SER A 188 22.71 -33.89 32.45
C SER A 188 23.64 -34.34 31.32
N LYS A 189 23.07 -34.79 30.19
CA LYS A 189 23.80 -35.24 29.01
C LYS A 189 24.26 -34.09 28.10
N LEU A 190 23.91 -32.84 28.43
CA LEU A 190 24.29 -31.68 27.64
C LEU A 190 25.69 -31.17 28.01
N PRO A 191 26.62 -31.03 27.04
CA PRO A 191 28.04 -30.80 27.33
C PRO A 191 28.41 -29.36 27.75
N THR A 192 27.50 -28.39 27.67
CA THR A 192 27.81 -26.97 27.91
C THR A 192 26.63 -26.24 28.53
N ASP A 193 26.82 -25.17 29.31
CA ASP A 193 25.76 -24.28 29.85
C ASP A 193 25.16 -23.33 28.79
N ARG A 194 25.22 -23.70 27.51
CA ARG A 194 24.69 -22.89 26.40
C ARG A 194 23.19 -23.10 26.24
N PRO A 195 22.49 -22.14 25.61
CA PRO A 195 21.12 -22.34 25.18
C PRO A 195 21.02 -23.59 24.31
N PHE A 196 20.13 -24.48 24.70
CA PHE A 196 19.89 -25.73 24.03
C PHE A 196 18.55 -25.71 23.29
N LEU A 197 17.51 -25.12 23.86
CA LEU A 197 16.24 -24.89 23.17
C LEU A 197 16.15 -23.44 22.71
N VAL A 198 16.11 -23.25 21.40
CA VAL A 198 15.93 -21.96 20.72
C VAL A 198 14.51 -21.89 20.19
N VAL A 199 13.75 -20.91 20.64
CA VAL A 199 12.44 -20.60 20.05
C VAL A 199 12.62 -19.44 19.08
N ASN A 200 12.21 -19.62 17.83
CA ASN A 200 12.19 -18.57 16.83
C ASN A 200 10.73 -18.17 16.56
N SER A 201 10.40 -16.95 16.97
CA SER A 201 9.06 -16.36 16.88
C SER A 201 9.17 -15.05 16.09
N THR A 202 9.28 -15.18 14.77
CA THR A 202 9.42 -14.05 13.84
C THR A 202 8.10 -13.74 13.15
N GLY A 203 7.64 -12.48 13.23
CA GLY A 203 6.39 -12.06 12.60
C GLY A 203 6.40 -12.15 11.07
N GLY A 204 5.23 -12.26 10.46
CA GLY A 204 5.07 -12.33 9.00
C GLY A 204 5.28 -10.98 8.31
N LYS A 205 5.57 -11.00 7.00
CA LYS A 205 5.71 -9.80 6.18
C LYS A 205 4.35 -9.10 6.00
N GLY A 206 4.36 -7.76 6.06
CA GLY A 206 3.21 -6.90 5.74
C GLY A 206 2.77 -6.97 4.28
N GLY A 207 1.53 -6.60 4.00
CA GLY A 207 0.94 -6.66 2.67
C GLY A 207 1.41 -5.50 1.79
N LYS A 208 1.43 -5.70 0.47
CA LYS A 208 1.83 -4.66 -0.47
C LYS A 208 0.77 -3.55 -0.57
N GLY A 209 1.21 -2.29 -0.65
CA GLY A 209 0.34 -1.14 -0.92
C GLY A 209 -0.21 -1.14 -2.35
N GLY A 210 -1.41 -0.61 -2.53
CA GLY A 210 -2.06 -0.43 -3.82
C GLY A 210 -1.47 0.73 -4.60
N ALA A 211 -1.51 0.65 -5.94
CA ALA A 211 -1.07 1.73 -6.80
C ALA A 211 -1.99 2.97 -6.65
N GLY A 212 -1.40 4.17 -6.67
CA GLY A 212 -2.16 5.38 -6.93
C GLY A 212 -2.70 5.36 -8.37
N SER A 213 -3.91 5.87 -8.58
CA SER A 213 -4.47 5.97 -9.93
C SER A 213 -4.02 7.25 -10.64
N SER A 214 -4.04 7.23 -11.97
CA SER A 214 -3.67 8.42 -12.75
C SER A 214 -4.73 9.51 -12.66
N GLY A 215 -4.30 10.76 -12.74
CA GLY A 215 -5.21 11.88 -12.96
C GLY A 215 -5.84 11.83 -14.36
N GLY A 216 -7.02 12.43 -14.51
CA GLY A 216 -7.67 12.51 -15.82
C GLY A 216 -6.94 13.49 -16.75
N GLU A 217 -7.11 13.33 -18.06
CA GLU A 217 -6.56 14.25 -19.07
C GLU A 217 -7.41 15.53 -19.14
N GLY A 218 -6.77 16.70 -19.15
CA GLY A 218 -7.45 17.99 -19.20
C GLY A 218 -8.27 18.16 -20.49
N GLY A 219 -9.39 18.87 -20.39
CA GLY A 219 -10.22 19.17 -21.55
C GLY A 219 -9.51 20.12 -22.51
N GLY A 220 -9.50 19.80 -23.82
CA GLY A 220 -8.93 20.70 -24.83
C GLY A 220 -9.61 22.06 -24.88
N GLY A 221 -8.89 23.08 -25.33
CA GLY A 221 -9.51 24.33 -25.77
C GLY A 221 -10.37 24.07 -27.01
N VAL A 222 -11.19 25.05 -27.42
CA VAL A 222 -12.11 24.90 -28.54
C VAL A 222 -11.35 24.53 -29.83
N THR A 223 -11.59 23.33 -30.37
CA THR A 223 -11.05 22.86 -31.66
C THR A 223 -12.17 22.64 -32.66
N GLY A 224 -12.68 23.72 -33.27
CA GLY A 224 -13.78 23.56 -34.21
C GLY A 224 -14.11 24.78 -35.05
N TRP A 225 -14.28 24.53 -36.36
CA TRP A 225 -14.99 25.38 -37.32
C TRP A 225 -16.51 25.40 -37.08
N GLY A 226 -17.01 24.56 -36.16
CA GLY A 226 -18.41 24.25 -35.99
C GLY A 226 -19.18 25.34 -35.25
N LYS A 227 -20.04 26.05 -36.00
CA LYS A 227 -21.09 26.97 -35.53
C LYS A 227 -20.64 28.34 -35.02
N LEU A 228 -19.44 28.81 -35.37
CA LEU A 228 -19.28 30.23 -35.70
C LEU A 228 -20.01 30.46 -37.03
N THR A 229 -21.34 30.40 -36.99
CA THR A 229 -22.16 30.70 -38.17
C THR A 229 -21.78 32.10 -38.62
N THR A 230 -21.51 32.20 -39.91
CA THR A 230 -21.14 33.32 -40.77
C THR A 230 -21.53 34.73 -40.29
N SER A 231 -22.60 34.89 -39.50
CA SER A 231 -23.06 36.19 -38.97
C SER A 231 -22.14 36.86 -37.92
N LEU A 232 -21.49 36.10 -37.01
CA LEU A 232 -20.51 36.70 -36.08
C LEU A 232 -19.25 37.12 -36.85
N CYS A 233 -18.88 36.35 -37.89
CA CYS A 233 -17.81 36.65 -38.82
C CYS A 233 -18.12 37.90 -39.64
N GLU A 234 -19.33 38.07 -40.17
CA GLU A 234 -19.73 39.29 -40.88
C GLU A 234 -19.67 40.52 -39.96
N THR A 235 -20.11 40.39 -38.71
CA THR A 235 -20.14 41.49 -37.73
C THR A 235 -18.73 41.89 -37.24
N LEU A 236 -17.81 40.94 -37.06
CA LEU A 236 -16.40 41.22 -36.71
C LEU A 236 -15.58 41.68 -37.94
N THR A 237 -15.89 41.17 -39.14
CA THR A 237 -15.22 41.57 -40.41
C THR A 237 -15.60 42.99 -40.81
N GLU A 238 -16.84 43.44 -40.62
CA GLU A 238 -17.22 44.84 -40.83
C GLU A 238 -16.55 45.79 -39.82
N ARG A 239 -16.33 45.33 -38.58
CA ARG A 239 -15.65 46.14 -37.54
C ARG A 239 -14.13 46.21 -37.71
N LEU A 240 -13.48 45.16 -38.22
CA LEU A 240 -12.02 45.15 -38.45
C LEU A 240 -11.60 45.83 -39.77
N ARG A 241 -12.49 45.92 -40.77
CA ARG A 241 -12.22 46.67 -42.02
C ARG A 241 -12.39 48.19 -41.87
N PHE A 242 -13.18 48.66 -40.92
CA PHE A 242 -13.46 50.08 -40.75
C PHE A 242 -12.80 50.66 -39.50
N LYS A 243 -11.59 51.21 -39.75
CA LYS A 243 -10.82 52.21 -38.99
C LYS A 243 -9.44 51.67 -38.61
N LYS A 244 -8.43 52.54 -38.79
CA LYS A 244 -7.04 52.42 -38.33
C LYS A 244 -6.91 52.38 -36.78
N GLN A 245 -7.87 51.77 -36.10
CA GLN A 245 -8.01 51.65 -34.65
C GLN A 245 -8.49 50.23 -34.36
N TRP A 246 -7.54 49.37 -33.99
CA TRP A 246 -7.75 47.95 -33.76
C TRP A 246 -8.41 47.72 -32.39
N HIS A 247 -9.68 48.04 -32.24
CA HIS A 247 -10.42 47.64 -31.04
C HIS A 247 -11.08 46.28 -31.30
N LEU A 248 -10.59 45.25 -30.60
CA LEU A 248 -11.16 43.91 -30.60
C LEU A 248 -12.57 43.97 -29.97
N TYR A 249 -13.59 44.19 -30.79
CA TYR A 249 -14.98 44.33 -30.33
C TYR A 249 -15.63 42.96 -30.12
N ILE A 250 -15.26 42.26 -29.05
CA ILE A 250 -16.02 41.09 -28.55
C ILE A 250 -17.21 41.63 -27.76
N SER A 251 -18.32 41.94 -28.44
CA SER A 251 -19.52 42.58 -27.86
C SER A 251 -19.23 43.93 -27.17
N SER A 252 -20.07 44.94 -27.40
CA SER A 252 -19.88 46.29 -26.82
C SER A 252 -20.14 46.38 -25.30
N THR A 253 -19.97 45.27 -24.56
CA THR A 253 -20.37 45.13 -23.15
C THR A 253 -19.45 44.23 -22.33
N ALA A 254 -18.50 43.52 -22.94
CA ALA A 254 -17.59 42.64 -22.20
C ALA A 254 -16.40 43.46 -21.66
N SER A 255 -16.15 43.35 -20.37
CA SER A 255 -14.97 43.87 -19.69
C SER A 255 -13.72 43.09 -20.10
N ASP A 256 -12.53 43.70 -19.95
CA ASP A 256 -11.25 43.05 -20.21
C ASP A 256 -11.10 41.74 -19.40
N ALA A 257 -11.65 41.70 -18.18
CA ALA A 257 -11.68 40.52 -17.32
C ALA A 257 -12.54 39.37 -17.91
N GLU A 258 -13.64 39.67 -18.59
CA GLU A 258 -14.47 38.66 -19.26
C GLU A 258 -13.79 38.11 -20.50
N ILE A 259 -13.04 38.94 -21.24
CA ILE A 259 -12.26 38.51 -22.40
C ILE A 259 -11.08 37.63 -21.94
N GLU A 260 -10.41 38.02 -20.87
CA GLU A 260 -9.32 37.26 -20.26
C GLU A 260 -9.81 35.88 -19.77
N ASP A 261 -10.97 35.81 -19.14
CA ASP A 261 -11.60 34.56 -18.70
C ASP A 261 -11.95 33.65 -19.89
N VAL A 262 -12.42 34.23 -21.00
CA VAL A 262 -12.68 33.50 -22.26
C VAL A 262 -11.39 32.92 -22.86
N ILE A 263 -10.28 33.65 -22.82
CA ILE A 263 -9.00 33.15 -23.31
C ILE A 263 -8.51 32.00 -22.43
N LYS A 264 -8.51 32.21 -21.12
CA LYS A 264 -8.05 31.24 -20.12
C LYS A 264 -8.88 29.96 -20.11
N ARG A 265 -10.21 30.07 -20.16
CA ARG A 265 -11.12 28.92 -20.09
C ARG A 265 -11.48 28.35 -21.45
N GLY A 266 -11.38 29.11 -22.54
CA GLY A 266 -11.84 28.68 -23.86
C GLY A 266 -10.73 28.14 -24.74
N PHE A 267 -9.52 28.72 -24.68
CA PHE A 267 -8.50 28.47 -25.69
C PHE A 267 -7.23 27.80 -25.16
N ILE A 268 -6.89 27.97 -23.89
CA ILE A 268 -5.61 27.48 -23.36
C ILE A 268 -5.63 25.97 -23.07
N GLY A 269 -6.82 25.37 -23.03
CA GLY A 269 -7.01 24.01 -22.54
C GLY A 269 -7.06 23.99 -21.01
N ALA A 270 -7.76 23.01 -20.43
CA ALA A 270 -7.86 22.87 -18.98
C ALA A 270 -6.69 22.07 -18.41
N VAL A 271 -6.40 22.29 -17.13
CA VAL A 271 -5.38 21.55 -16.38
C VAL A 271 -5.74 20.06 -16.32
N GLY A 272 -4.72 19.20 -16.42
CA GLY A 272 -4.82 17.77 -16.16
C GLY A 272 -5.03 17.47 -14.67
N GLY A 273 -5.55 16.29 -14.36
CA GLY A 273 -5.81 15.88 -12.99
C GLY A 273 -4.50 15.56 -12.26
N ASP A 274 -4.42 15.89 -10.98
CA ASP A 274 -3.30 15.44 -10.14
C ASP A 274 -3.26 13.91 -10.04
N ALA A 275 -2.06 13.36 -9.90
CA ALA A 275 -1.89 11.93 -9.66
C ALA A 275 -2.38 11.51 -8.27
N GLY A 276 -2.99 10.33 -8.19
CA GLY A 276 -3.28 9.68 -6.90
C GLY A 276 -1.99 9.25 -6.20
N ARG A 277 -1.96 9.37 -4.88
CA ARG A 277 -0.83 8.94 -4.06
C ARG A 277 -0.75 7.41 -3.99
N PRO A 278 0.44 6.83 -3.82
CA PRO A 278 0.55 5.41 -3.60
C PRO A 278 -0.07 5.02 -2.25
N GLY A 279 -0.59 3.80 -2.15
CA GLY A 279 -0.92 3.19 -0.87
C GLY A 279 0.35 2.74 -0.16
N SER A 280 0.42 2.92 1.16
CA SER A 280 1.53 2.38 1.94
C SER A 280 1.47 0.86 2.03
N GLY A 281 2.61 0.21 2.06
CA GLY A 281 2.70 -1.19 2.47
C GLY A 281 2.33 -1.34 3.93
N GLY A 282 1.76 -2.48 4.31
CA GLY A 282 1.38 -2.75 5.70
C GLY A 282 2.59 -2.97 6.62
N TYR A 283 2.37 -2.86 7.93
CA TYR A 283 3.38 -3.28 8.91
C TYR A 283 3.66 -4.78 8.84
N GLY A 284 4.83 -5.23 9.31
CA GLY A 284 5.03 -6.66 9.60
C GLY A 284 4.24 -7.10 10.84
N GLY A 285 4.20 -8.40 11.10
CA GLY A 285 3.68 -8.97 12.34
C GLY A 285 4.62 -8.82 13.53
N SER A 286 4.09 -8.96 14.75
CA SER A 286 4.91 -8.95 15.97
C SER A 286 5.64 -10.28 16.18
N GLY A 287 6.83 -10.22 16.77
CA GLY A 287 7.43 -11.40 17.40
C GLY A 287 6.77 -11.67 18.76
N LYS A 288 6.70 -12.93 19.19
CA LYS A 288 6.09 -13.31 20.49
C LYS A 288 7.12 -13.82 21.49
N GLY A 289 6.68 -13.79 22.75
CA GLY A 289 7.44 -14.30 23.87
C GLY A 289 7.48 -15.83 23.90
N PHE A 290 8.09 -16.34 24.96
CA PHE A 290 8.17 -17.76 25.27
C PHE A 290 7.96 -17.92 26.77
N GLU A 291 7.04 -18.78 27.20
CA GLU A 291 6.82 -19.11 28.60
C GLU A 291 7.38 -20.50 28.91
N VAL A 292 8.18 -20.59 29.97
CA VAL A 292 8.67 -21.84 30.52
C VAL A 292 8.15 -21.98 31.95
N ARG A 293 7.40 -23.05 32.17
CA ARG A 293 6.81 -23.40 33.46
C ARG A 293 7.67 -24.44 34.13
N ILE A 294 8.34 -24.03 35.20
CA ILE A 294 9.35 -24.82 35.91
C ILE A 294 8.80 -25.20 37.30
N PRO A 295 8.98 -26.45 37.75
CA PRO A 295 8.64 -26.87 39.11
C PRO A 295 9.27 -25.97 40.17
N GLU A 296 8.60 -25.77 41.30
CA GLU A 296 9.07 -24.93 42.40
C GLU A 296 10.52 -25.24 42.79
N GLU A 297 10.86 -26.53 42.88
CA GLU A 297 12.18 -27.05 43.26
C GLU A 297 13.30 -26.61 42.30
N ALA A 298 13.00 -26.53 41.01
CA ALA A 298 13.96 -26.18 39.95
C ALA A 298 13.88 -24.70 39.54
N PHE A 299 12.92 -23.92 40.09
CA PHE A 299 12.68 -22.55 39.66
C PHE A 299 13.89 -21.63 39.86
N ASN A 300 14.72 -21.87 40.86
CA ASN A 300 15.92 -21.06 41.10
C ASN A 300 17.18 -21.57 40.36
N ASP A 301 17.05 -22.64 39.57
CA ASP A 301 18.17 -23.17 38.79
C ASP A 301 18.50 -22.28 37.59
N LYS A 302 19.58 -21.49 37.74
CA LYS A 302 20.09 -20.62 36.68
C LYS A 302 20.65 -21.40 35.49
N LYS A 303 21.19 -22.60 35.70
CA LYS A 303 21.74 -23.43 34.62
C LYS A 303 20.63 -23.97 33.75
N LEU A 304 19.53 -24.41 34.35
CA LEU A 304 18.33 -24.83 33.63
C LEU A 304 17.73 -23.67 32.83
N LYS A 305 17.53 -22.50 33.47
CA LYS A 305 17.02 -21.31 32.78
C LYS A 305 17.90 -20.88 31.60
N GLY A 306 19.22 -21.00 31.74
CA GLY A 306 20.19 -20.73 30.67
C GLY A 306 20.09 -21.67 29.46
N ARG A 307 19.34 -22.77 29.55
CA ARG A 307 19.12 -23.70 28.41
C ARG A 307 18.06 -23.21 27.43
N PHE A 308 17.30 -22.17 27.78
CA PHE A 308 16.23 -21.63 26.97
C PHE A 308 16.65 -20.29 26.36
N THR A 309 16.43 -20.11 25.07
CA THR A 309 16.63 -18.83 24.39
C THR A 309 15.50 -18.53 23.42
N LEU A 310 15.27 -17.25 23.15
CA LEU A 310 14.23 -16.74 22.26
C LEU A 310 14.85 -15.80 21.23
N GLN A 311 14.54 -16.07 19.96
CA GLN A 311 14.75 -15.18 18.84
C GLN A 311 13.38 -14.63 18.42
N SER A 312 13.03 -13.43 18.90
CA SER A 312 11.76 -12.77 18.60
C SER A 312 12.02 -11.54 17.73
N ASN A 313 11.63 -11.60 16.46
CA ASN A 313 11.78 -10.51 15.51
C ASN A 313 10.42 -10.01 15.00
N ILE A 314 10.33 -8.71 14.72
CA ILE A 314 9.22 -8.19 13.94
C ILE A 314 9.33 -8.67 12.49
N GLY A 315 8.19 -8.86 11.85
CA GLY A 315 8.14 -9.11 10.42
C GLY A 315 8.58 -7.89 9.62
N ALA A 316 9.02 -8.13 8.39
CA ALA A 316 9.34 -7.06 7.46
C ALA A 316 8.06 -6.29 7.06
N GLU A 317 8.20 -4.99 6.81
CA GLU A 317 7.12 -4.20 6.25
C GLU A 317 6.80 -4.62 4.81
N GLY A 318 5.56 -4.39 4.41
CA GLY A 318 5.15 -4.47 3.01
C GLY A 318 5.73 -3.31 2.21
N ASP A 319 5.89 -3.53 0.90
CA ASP A 319 6.36 -2.50 -0.02
C ASP A 319 5.21 -1.53 -0.34
N ASP A 320 5.53 -0.24 -0.49
CA ASP A 320 4.57 0.76 -0.95
C ASP A 320 4.15 0.47 -2.40
N GLY A 321 2.94 0.90 -2.76
CA GLY A 321 2.46 0.86 -4.14
C GLY A 321 3.20 1.88 -5.02
N PRO A 322 3.13 1.74 -6.35
CA PRO A 322 3.63 2.77 -7.25
C PRO A 322 2.73 4.01 -7.25
N GLU A 323 3.33 5.17 -7.51
CA GLU A 323 2.63 6.44 -7.68
C GLU A 323 1.74 6.42 -8.94
N GLY A 324 0.62 7.16 -8.91
CA GLY A 324 -0.16 7.45 -10.10
C GLY A 324 0.60 8.37 -11.07
N SER A 325 0.18 8.39 -12.33
CA SER A 325 0.69 9.38 -13.29
C SER A 325 -0.17 10.64 -13.27
N PRO A 326 0.42 11.85 -13.36
CA PRO A 326 -0.37 13.06 -13.54
C PRO A 326 -1.06 13.01 -14.91
N GLY A 327 -2.28 13.52 -15.00
CA GLY A 327 -2.91 13.73 -16.29
C GLY A 327 -2.23 14.86 -17.04
N ASN A 328 -2.18 14.78 -18.37
CA ASN A 328 -1.68 15.88 -19.17
C ASN A 328 -2.72 16.99 -19.24
N GLY A 329 -2.26 18.22 -19.40
CA GLY A 329 -3.15 19.34 -19.73
C GLY A 329 -3.84 19.10 -21.07
N GLY A 330 -5.03 19.67 -21.22
CA GLY A 330 -5.71 19.71 -22.51
C GLY A 330 -4.91 20.56 -23.50
N PRO A 331 -4.89 20.20 -24.79
CA PRO A 331 -4.20 21.00 -25.79
C PRO A 331 -4.86 22.36 -25.94
N CYS A 332 -4.09 23.33 -26.39
CA CYS A 332 -4.64 24.61 -26.83
C CYS A 332 -5.63 24.41 -27.98
N GLY A 333 -6.76 25.10 -27.88
CA GLY A 333 -7.70 25.20 -28.98
C GLY A 333 -7.04 25.92 -30.16
N THR A 334 -7.33 25.45 -31.37
CA THR A 334 -7.00 26.19 -32.60
C THR A 334 -7.96 27.37 -32.70
N SER A 335 -7.60 28.50 -32.08
CA SER A 335 -8.45 29.68 -32.13
C SER A 335 -8.67 30.08 -33.59
N TRP A 336 -9.91 30.31 -34.03
CA TRP A 336 -10.18 30.85 -35.37
C TRP A 336 -9.51 32.23 -35.55
N LEU A 337 -9.27 32.96 -34.46
CA LEU A 337 -8.39 34.14 -34.40
C LEU A 337 -7.00 33.86 -35.01
N PHE A 338 -6.40 32.71 -34.73
CA PHE A 338 -5.10 32.31 -35.28
C PHE A 338 -5.14 32.22 -36.80
N LEU A 339 -6.12 31.47 -37.32
CA LEU A 339 -6.29 31.24 -38.75
C LEU A 339 -6.68 32.53 -39.47
N PHE A 340 -7.48 33.38 -38.82
CA PHE A 340 -7.93 34.66 -39.36
C PHE A 340 -6.82 35.72 -39.40
N PHE A 341 -6.02 35.88 -38.34
CA PHE A 341 -4.87 36.80 -38.36
C PHE A 341 -3.79 36.35 -39.34
N LYS A 342 -3.52 35.04 -39.39
CA LYS A 342 -2.61 34.45 -40.38
C LYS A 342 -3.11 34.68 -41.81
N GLY A 343 -4.43 34.57 -42.03
CA GLY A 343 -5.06 34.82 -43.32
C GLY A 343 -5.17 36.30 -43.73
N LEU A 344 -5.38 37.22 -42.77
CA LEU A 344 -5.48 38.65 -43.02
C LEU A 344 -4.14 39.33 -43.33
N ASN A 345 -3.04 38.79 -42.82
CA ASN A 345 -1.72 39.40 -42.97
C ASN A 345 -0.89 38.73 -44.08
N ASP A 346 -1.52 38.05 -45.04
CA ASP A 346 -0.86 37.30 -46.12
C ASP A 346 0.25 36.34 -45.60
N GLY A 347 0.09 35.81 -44.39
CA GLY A 347 1.10 34.97 -43.73
C GLY A 347 2.30 35.71 -43.14
N LYS A 348 2.37 37.04 -43.22
CA LYS A 348 3.35 37.85 -42.47
C LYS A 348 2.90 37.91 -41.01
N THR A 349 3.75 37.58 -40.05
CA THR A 349 3.41 37.66 -38.61
C THR A 349 4.23 38.70 -37.86
N GLU A 350 5.16 39.38 -38.56
CA GLU A 350 6.02 40.42 -38.01
C GLU A 350 5.19 41.58 -37.43
N GLY A 351 5.45 41.94 -36.17
CA GLY A 351 4.78 43.02 -35.45
C GLY A 351 3.36 42.74 -34.96
N LEU A 352 2.77 41.56 -35.28
CA LEU A 352 1.41 41.22 -34.84
C LEU A 352 1.29 41.16 -33.31
N GLU A 353 2.31 40.60 -32.64
CA GLU A 353 2.38 40.54 -31.18
C GLU A 353 2.36 41.94 -30.55
N GLU A 354 3.16 42.87 -31.08
CA GLU A 354 3.24 44.26 -30.59
C GLU A 354 1.93 45.02 -30.83
N ILE A 355 1.28 44.79 -31.98
CA ILE A 355 -0.02 45.37 -32.29
C ILE A 355 -1.07 44.85 -31.31
N LEU A 356 -1.11 43.54 -31.03
CA LEU A 356 -2.08 42.97 -30.10
C LEU A 356 -1.83 43.43 -28.66
N LYS A 357 -0.58 43.48 -28.20
CA LYS A 357 -0.21 44.01 -26.86
C LYS A 357 -0.54 45.48 -26.68
N LYS A 358 -0.42 46.29 -27.74
CA LYS A 358 -0.73 47.72 -27.72
C LYS A 358 -2.23 48.01 -27.70
N ASN A 359 -3.03 47.13 -28.28
CA ASN A 359 -4.45 47.38 -28.52
C ASN A 359 -5.40 46.56 -27.62
N ILE A 360 -4.90 45.54 -26.92
CA ILE A 360 -5.67 44.77 -25.94
C ILE A 360 -5.12 45.05 -24.54
N TYR A 361 -6.01 45.51 -23.65
CA TYR A 361 -5.67 45.84 -22.27
C TYR A 361 -5.78 44.61 -21.37
N PHE A 362 -4.80 43.69 -21.48
CA PHE A 362 -4.63 42.63 -20.49
C PHE A 362 -3.55 42.98 -19.47
N ASP A 363 -3.62 42.36 -18.30
CA ASP A 363 -2.42 42.26 -17.45
C ASP A 363 -1.45 41.25 -18.09
N TRP A 364 -0.63 41.76 -19.02
CA TRP A 364 0.38 40.98 -19.73
C TRP A 364 1.49 40.41 -18.82
N LYS A 365 1.44 40.68 -17.51
CA LYS A 365 2.27 39.98 -16.52
C LYS A 365 1.80 38.55 -16.29
N ASP A 366 0.57 38.21 -16.67
CA ASP A 366 0.10 36.84 -16.68
C ASP A 366 0.71 36.06 -17.87
N ASN A 367 1.64 35.17 -17.54
CA ASN A 367 2.38 34.35 -18.49
C ASN A 367 1.44 33.47 -19.35
N THR A 368 0.25 33.14 -18.86
CA THR A 368 -0.70 32.26 -19.56
C THR A 368 -1.34 32.95 -20.78
N VAL A 369 -1.69 34.23 -20.68
CA VAL A 369 -2.25 35.01 -21.80
C VAL A 369 -1.17 35.38 -22.82
N ASP A 370 0.04 35.70 -22.36
CA ASP A 370 1.20 35.95 -23.21
C ASP A 370 1.61 34.70 -24.02
N GLN A 371 1.55 33.52 -23.40
CA GLN A 371 1.82 32.25 -24.07
C GLN A 371 0.78 31.91 -25.14
N TRP A 372 -0.51 32.14 -24.87
CA TRP A 372 -1.55 32.01 -25.90
C TRP A 372 -1.33 32.98 -27.07
N LEU A 373 -0.94 34.22 -26.79
CA LEU A 373 -0.61 35.20 -27.83
C LEU A 373 0.61 34.78 -28.66
N LYS A 374 1.63 34.19 -28.04
CA LYS A 374 2.79 33.65 -28.75
C LYS A 374 2.44 32.46 -29.63
N TYR A 375 1.56 31.58 -29.15
CA TYR A 375 0.98 30.52 -30.00
C TYR A 375 0.24 31.14 -31.19
N LEU A 376 -0.54 32.19 -30.96
CA LEU A 376 -1.28 32.92 -31.98
C LEU A 376 -0.36 33.60 -33.03
N CYS A 377 0.76 34.18 -32.62
CA CYS A 377 1.62 34.95 -33.54
C CYS A 377 2.68 34.08 -34.22
N HIS A 378 3.17 33.06 -33.52
CA HIS A 378 4.38 32.32 -33.89
C HIS A 378 4.17 30.81 -34.01
N GLY A 379 2.97 30.30 -33.72
CA GLY A 379 2.66 28.86 -33.79
C GLY A 379 3.34 28.00 -32.71
N THR A 380 3.91 28.63 -31.67
CA THR A 380 4.55 27.93 -30.55
C THR A 380 3.51 27.55 -29.52
N GLU A 381 3.13 26.27 -29.43
CA GLU A 381 2.14 25.81 -28.43
C GLU A 381 2.61 26.13 -27.01
N PRO A 382 1.71 26.61 -26.13
CA PRO A 382 2.07 26.77 -24.74
C PRO A 382 2.27 25.40 -24.09
N PRO A 383 3.12 25.32 -23.05
CA PRO A 383 3.31 24.07 -22.32
C PRO A 383 1.96 23.59 -21.75
N LEU A 384 1.67 22.30 -21.92
CA LEU A 384 0.47 21.70 -21.35
C LEU A 384 0.46 21.92 -19.83
N GLN A 385 -0.69 22.34 -19.31
CA GLN A 385 -0.89 22.49 -17.87
C GLN A 385 -1.16 21.12 -17.26
N ASN A 386 -0.09 20.36 -17.05
CA ASN A 386 -0.18 19.03 -16.48
C ASN A 386 -0.60 19.08 -15.01
N GLY A 387 -1.27 18.02 -14.57
CA GLY A 387 -1.51 17.82 -13.15
C GLY A 387 -0.20 17.63 -12.38
N THR A 388 -0.30 17.75 -11.06
CA THR A 388 0.84 17.58 -10.17
C THR A 388 1.14 16.09 -10.00
N ARG A 389 2.43 15.74 -10.03
CA ARG A 389 2.86 14.38 -9.64
C ARG A 389 2.52 14.14 -8.18
N ALA A 390 2.23 12.89 -7.85
CA ALA A 390 2.06 12.49 -6.46
C ALA A 390 3.36 12.74 -5.71
N TYR A 391 3.26 13.15 -4.45
CA TYR A 391 4.42 13.16 -3.57
C TYR A 391 4.69 11.73 -3.09
N PRO A 392 5.96 11.31 -3.01
CA PRO A 392 6.29 10.02 -2.44
C PRO A 392 5.85 9.94 -0.98
N LEU A 393 5.45 8.75 -0.54
CA LEU A 393 5.15 8.49 0.86
C LEU A 393 6.43 8.67 1.69
N LYS A 394 6.46 9.72 2.51
CA LYS A 394 7.48 9.91 3.56
C LYS A 394 7.05 9.16 4.82
N ASP A 395 8.00 8.86 5.70
CA ASP A 395 7.78 8.05 6.92
C ASP A 395 6.59 8.51 7.77
N TYR A 396 6.43 9.82 8.00
CA TYR A 396 5.28 10.35 8.75
C TYR A 396 3.94 10.08 8.06
N SER A 397 3.87 10.27 6.73
CA SER A 397 2.68 9.99 5.94
C SER A 397 2.37 8.50 5.90
N ARG A 398 3.41 7.65 5.91
CA ARG A 398 3.29 6.19 5.93
C ARG A 398 2.66 5.71 7.24
N THR A 399 3.21 6.15 8.38
CA THR A 399 2.66 5.82 9.71
C THR A 399 1.22 6.28 9.84
N HIS A 400 0.91 7.52 9.46
CA HIS A 400 -0.46 8.04 9.53
C HIS A 400 -1.45 7.27 8.63
N ALA A 401 -1.01 6.85 7.44
CA ALA A 401 -1.82 6.04 6.53
C ALA A 401 -2.12 4.64 7.11
N ARG A 402 -1.11 4.02 7.75
CA ARG A 402 -1.25 2.74 8.45
C ARG A 402 -2.17 2.83 9.67
N GLU A 403 -2.06 3.90 10.47
CA GLU A 403 -2.96 4.18 11.60
C GLU A 403 -4.41 4.36 11.15
N LYS A 404 -4.64 5.11 10.05
CA LYS A 404 -5.98 5.28 9.46
C LYS A 404 -6.56 3.94 8.97
N ALA A 405 -5.69 3.04 8.49
CA ALA A 405 -6.05 1.67 8.14
C ALA A 405 -6.16 0.72 9.35
N LYS A 406 -6.11 1.25 10.59
CA LYS A 406 -6.19 0.52 11.86
C LYS A 406 -5.11 -0.56 12.03
N GLN A 407 -3.97 -0.37 11.38
CA GLN A 407 -2.82 -1.24 11.62
C GLN A 407 -2.12 -0.82 12.91
N LEU A 408 -1.60 -1.80 13.64
CA LEU A 408 -0.81 -1.57 14.83
C LEU A 408 0.67 -1.76 14.51
N PRO A 409 1.56 -0.90 15.02
CA PRO A 409 3.00 -1.12 14.91
C PRO A 409 3.37 -2.48 15.52
N PRO A 410 4.25 -3.25 14.87
CA PRO A 410 4.66 -4.54 15.40
C PRO A 410 5.52 -4.32 16.64
N THR A 411 5.44 -5.28 17.55
CA THR A 411 6.26 -5.30 18.76
C THR A 411 7.11 -6.55 18.79
N THR A 412 8.21 -6.50 19.54
CA THR A 412 8.88 -7.72 20.00
C THR A 412 8.54 -7.94 21.47
N SER A 413 8.35 -9.20 21.85
CA SER A 413 8.46 -9.61 23.25
C SER A 413 9.72 -10.46 23.38
N PRO A 414 10.90 -9.84 23.56
CA PRO A 414 12.16 -10.58 23.66
C PRO A 414 12.30 -11.35 24.98
N ALA A 415 11.25 -11.38 25.81
CA ALA A 415 11.29 -11.95 27.14
C ALA A 415 10.90 -13.43 27.11
N ILE A 416 11.77 -14.25 27.68
CA ILE A 416 11.41 -15.57 28.17
C ILE A 416 10.83 -15.36 29.56
N ARG A 417 9.57 -15.74 29.75
CA ARG A 417 8.91 -15.70 31.04
C ARG A 417 9.08 -17.04 31.72
N PHE A 418 9.74 -17.06 32.87
CA PHE A 418 9.78 -18.24 33.72
C PHE A 418 8.71 -18.13 34.80
N THR A 419 7.86 -19.14 34.93
CA THR A 419 6.82 -19.20 35.96
C THR A 419 6.93 -20.50 36.77
N GLN A 420 6.52 -20.45 38.03
CA GLN A 420 6.42 -21.63 38.89
C GLN A 420 5.12 -22.37 38.59
N ILE A 421 5.15 -23.70 38.63
CA ILE A 421 3.98 -24.59 38.63
C ILE A 421 3.80 -25.26 39.98
#